data_AF-E1R3L2-F1
#
_entry.id   AF-E1R3L2-F1
#
_cell.length_a   1.000
_cell.length_b   1.000
_cell.length_c   1.000
_cell.angle_alpha   90.00
_cell.angle_beta   90.00
_cell.angle_gamma   90.00
#
_symmetry.space_group_name_H-M   'P 1'
#
loop_
_entity.id
_entity.type
_entity.pdbx_description
1 polymer ?
#
loop_
_entity_poly.entity_id
_entity_poly.type
_entity_poly.pdbx_seq_one_letter_code
_entity_poly.pdbx_strand_id
1 'polypeptide(L)'
;MFGNSDDGDDDGGGNPTVIDSPIVGSWVKDDTTTADSAVNEYTADGRLICYSDYAKTTILSSTSYDISGNIMTLSGKYSYTVGFDGENKMKHTNVDDSTYIVTYYRKGYVVFRILVVCMSFCR
;
A
#
# COMPACT_ATOMS: atom_id res chain seq x y z
N MET A 1 -0.71 -43.66 43.50
CA MET A 1 -1.16 -42.33 43.02
C MET A 1 -0.19 -41.92 41.93
N PHE A 2 -0.60 -42.02 40.67
CA PHE A 2 0.14 -41.50 39.52
C PHE A 2 -0.73 -40.40 38.92
N GLY A 3 -0.21 -39.17 38.93
CA GLY A 3 -0.87 -38.03 38.31
C GLY A 3 -0.77 -38.16 36.80
N ASN A 4 -1.93 -38.29 36.15
CA ASN A 4 -2.08 -38.13 34.72
C ASN A 4 -2.23 -36.63 34.45
N SER A 5 -1.22 -36.02 33.84
CA SER A 5 -1.35 -34.71 33.20
C SER A 5 -1.29 -34.95 31.70
N ASP A 6 -2.42 -35.41 31.17
CA ASP A 6 -2.87 -34.94 29.88
C ASP A 6 -3.22 -33.45 30.03
N ASP A 7 -2.88 -32.67 29.00
CA ASP A 7 -3.44 -31.38 28.60
C ASP A 7 -2.30 -30.51 28.05
N GLY A 8 -1.90 -30.82 26.82
CA GLY A 8 -0.95 -30.05 26.03
C GLY A 8 -1.30 -30.17 24.55
N ASP A 9 -2.58 -30.03 24.22
CA ASP A 9 -3.05 -29.74 22.86
C ASP A 9 -2.47 -28.38 22.45
N ASP A 10 -1.26 -28.39 21.87
CA ASP A 10 -0.64 -27.25 21.19
C ASP A 10 -1.23 -27.09 19.79
N ASP A 11 -2.56 -27.09 19.70
CA ASP A 11 -3.33 -26.65 18.54
C ASP A 11 -3.52 -25.13 18.64
N GLY A 12 -2.52 -24.34 18.24
CA GLY A 12 -2.69 -22.89 18.34
C GLY A 12 -1.62 -21.98 17.74
N GLY A 13 -0.57 -22.49 17.12
CA GLY A 13 0.46 -21.67 16.49
C GLY A 13 0.29 -21.59 14.98
N GLY A 14 -0.89 -21.20 14.49
CA GLY A 14 -1.12 -20.98 13.06
C GLY A 14 0.06 -20.24 12.45
N ASN A 15 0.65 -20.84 11.42
CA ASN A 15 1.61 -20.21 10.51
C ASN A 15 1.27 -18.71 10.41
N PRO A 16 2.19 -17.77 10.64
CA PRO A 16 1.89 -16.37 10.37
C PRO A 16 1.77 -16.23 8.85
N THR A 17 0.63 -16.63 8.30
CA THR A 17 0.13 -16.24 7.00
C THR A 17 -0.07 -14.74 7.06
N VAL A 18 1.04 -14.02 6.89
CA VAL A 18 1.18 -12.83 6.06
C VAL A 18 -0.17 -12.24 5.70
N ILE A 19 -0.69 -11.30 6.50
CA ILE A 19 -0.92 -9.89 6.15
C ILE A 19 -1.69 -9.15 7.25
N ASP A 20 -0.97 -8.33 8.00
CA ASP A 20 -1.55 -7.07 8.50
C ASP A 20 -0.59 -5.91 8.19
N SER A 21 0.01 -5.96 7.00
CA SER A 21 0.78 -4.82 6.50
C SER A 21 -0.20 -3.84 5.86
N PRO A 22 -0.34 -2.61 6.38
CA PRO A 22 -1.30 -1.63 5.87
C PRO A 22 -1.07 -1.24 4.41
N ILE A 23 0.09 -1.61 3.85
CA ILE A 23 0.41 -1.43 2.42
C ILE A 23 -0.42 -2.34 1.52
N VAL A 24 -0.86 -3.50 2.00
CA VAL A 24 -1.44 -4.54 1.15
C VAL A 24 -2.76 -4.08 0.57
N GLY A 25 -2.92 -4.29 -0.73
CA GLY A 25 -4.09 -3.96 -1.54
C GLY A 25 -3.76 -2.89 -2.58
N SER A 26 -4.79 -2.19 -3.03
CA SER A 26 -4.70 -1.41 -4.27
C SER A 26 -4.65 0.09 -4.03
N TRP A 27 -3.74 0.75 -4.73
CA TRP A 27 -3.40 2.15 -4.54
C TRP A 27 -3.25 2.86 -5.88
N VAL A 28 -3.68 4.11 -5.94
CA VAL A 28 -3.56 4.99 -7.10
C VAL A 28 -2.56 6.09 -6.74
N LYS A 29 -1.61 6.34 -7.63
CA LYS A 29 -0.59 7.37 -7.45
C LYS A 29 -1.22 8.76 -7.65
N ASP A 30 -0.97 9.67 -6.73
CA ASP A 30 -1.30 11.10 -6.88
C ASP A 30 -0.14 11.78 -7.61
N ASP A 31 -0.13 11.64 -8.94
CA ASP A 31 0.93 12.15 -9.80
C ASP A 31 0.35 12.55 -11.16
N THR A 32 0.79 13.69 -11.69
CA THR A 32 0.37 14.22 -12.99
C THR A 32 1.03 13.54 -14.18
N THR A 33 2.07 12.73 -13.95
CA THR A 33 2.86 12.07 -15.00
C THR A 33 2.41 10.65 -15.32
N THR A 34 1.68 10.01 -14.41
CA THR A 34 1.01 8.72 -14.64
C THR A 34 -0.45 8.96 -14.95
N ALA A 35 -1.07 8.10 -15.77
CA ALA A 35 -2.51 8.16 -15.96
C ALA A 35 -3.19 8.01 -14.59
N ASP A 36 -4.15 8.88 -14.26
CA ASP A 36 -4.95 8.82 -13.03
C ASP A 36 -5.69 7.48 -12.85
N SER A 37 -5.75 6.68 -13.91
CA SER A 37 -6.32 5.33 -13.92
C SER A 37 -5.34 4.22 -13.51
N ALA A 38 -4.03 4.49 -13.44
CA ALA A 38 -3.05 3.45 -13.13
C ALA A 38 -3.18 3.01 -11.66
N VAL A 39 -3.09 1.69 -11.43
CA VAL A 39 -3.27 1.10 -10.10
C VAL A 39 -2.05 0.27 -9.74
N ASN A 40 -1.49 0.54 -8.57
CA ASN A 40 -0.47 -0.28 -7.92
C ASN A 40 -1.14 -1.23 -6.92
N GLU A 41 -1.02 -2.54 -7.15
CA GLU A 41 -1.46 -3.57 -6.22
C GLU A 41 -0.26 -4.11 -5.45
N TYR A 42 -0.26 -3.95 -4.13
CA TYR A 42 0.69 -4.61 -3.23
C TYR A 42 0.04 -5.87 -2.69
N THR A 43 0.49 -7.02 -3.13
CA THR A 43 -0.06 -8.31 -2.72
C THR A 43 0.58 -8.78 -1.42
N ALA A 44 -0.13 -9.65 -0.69
CA ALA A 44 0.34 -10.26 0.54
C ALA A 44 1.69 -10.99 0.37
N ASP A 45 1.89 -11.67 -0.76
CA ASP A 45 3.10 -12.44 -1.08
C ASP A 45 4.31 -11.58 -1.50
N GLY A 46 4.27 -10.26 -1.27
CA GLY A 46 5.41 -9.38 -1.55
C GLY A 46 5.58 -9.05 -3.03
N ARG A 47 4.49 -8.93 -3.80
CA ARG A 47 4.53 -8.48 -5.20
C ARG A 47 3.82 -7.14 -5.37
N LEU A 48 4.48 -6.22 -6.07
CA LEU A 48 3.89 -5.00 -6.58
C LEU A 48 3.54 -5.24 -8.04
N ILE A 49 2.28 -5.06 -8.39
CA ILE A 49 1.77 -5.15 -9.76
C ILE A 49 1.23 -3.78 -10.17
N CYS A 50 1.74 -3.24 -11.27
CA CYS A 50 1.27 -1.98 -11.83
C CYS A 50 0.33 -2.27 -12.99
N TYR A 51 -0.90 -1.78 -12.91
CA TYR A 51 -1.91 -1.87 -13.96
C TYR A 51 -2.03 -0.53 -14.68
N SER A 52 -2.25 -0.54 -16.00
CA SER A 52 -2.47 0.69 -16.78
C SER A 52 -3.85 1.30 -16.57
N ASP A 53 -4.80 0.51 -16.10
CA ASP A 53 -6.21 0.87 -16.03
C ASP A 53 -6.81 0.58 -14.65
N TYR A 54 -7.85 1.34 -14.32
CA TYR A 54 -8.45 1.32 -13.00
C TYR A 54 -9.20 0.00 -12.75
N ALA A 55 -9.66 -0.67 -13.80
CA ALA A 55 -10.30 -1.97 -13.72
C ALA A 55 -9.31 -3.12 -13.47
N LYS A 56 -7.99 -2.87 -13.56
CA LYS A 56 -6.89 -3.85 -13.42
C LYS A 56 -6.94 -4.96 -14.47
N THR A 57 -7.23 -4.60 -15.72
CA THR A 57 -7.32 -5.56 -16.83
C THR A 57 -5.97 -5.76 -17.53
N THR A 58 -5.14 -4.73 -17.59
CA THR A 58 -3.85 -4.75 -18.29
C THR A 58 -2.69 -4.49 -17.32
N ILE A 59 -1.79 -5.45 -17.21
CA ILE A 59 -0.56 -5.34 -16.40
C ILE A 59 0.52 -4.61 -17.21
N LEU A 60 1.08 -3.54 -16.65
CA LEU A 60 2.25 -2.83 -17.19
C LEU A 60 3.55 -3.45 -16.71
N SER A 61 3.63 -3.76 -15.43
CA SER A 61 4.84 -4.31 -14.81
C SER A 61 4.52 -5.04 -13.52
N SER A 62 5.44 -5.91 -13.10
CA SER A 62 5.41 -6.56 -11.80
C SER A 62 6.83 -6.63 -11.24
N THR A 63 6.96 -6.34 -9.95
CA THR A 63 8.23 -6.42 -9.20
C THR A 63 7.97 -7.07 -7.85
N SER A 64 8.99 -7.72 -7.27
CA SER A 64 8.94 -8.05 -5.86
C SER A 64 9.14 -6.80 -5.01
N TYR A 65 8.61 -6.84 -3.80
CA TYR A 65 8.93 -5.90 -2.74
C TYR A 65 9.10 -6.66 -1.42
N ASP A 66 9.95 -6.12 -0.56
CA ASP A 66 10.12 -6.56 0.83
C ASP A 66 9.95 -5.36 1.76
N ILE A 67 9.44 -5.58 2.97
CA ILE A 67 9.27 -4.53 3.98
C ILE A 67 9.95 -4.96 5.27
N SER A 68 10.85 -4.11 5.74
CA SER A 68 11.47 -4.22 7.05
C SER A 68 11.22 -2.93 7.84
N GLY A 69 10.40 -3.02 8.88
CA GLY A 69 9.91 -1.85 9.61
C GLY A 69 9.09 -0.93 8.70
N ASN A 70 9.56 0.29 8.48
CA ASN A 70 8.95 1.27 7.59
C ASN A 70 9.67 1.42 6.24
N ILE A 71 10.68 0.60 5.95
CA ILE A 71 11.44 0.67 4.69
C ILE A 71 10.94 -0.45 3.77
N MET A 72 10.43 -0.05 2.61
CA MET A 72 10.09 -0.94 1.51
C MET A 72 11.22 -0.96 0.48
N THR A 73 11.67 -2.14 0.09
CA THR A 73 12.68 -2.33 -0.96
C THR A 73 12.05 -3.02 -2.16
N LEU A 74 12.03 -2.35 -3.33
CA LEU A 74 11.55 -2.90 -4.59
C LEU A 74 12.67 -3.61 -5.34
N SER A 75 12.49 -4.89 -5.67
CA SER A 75 13.46 -5.73 -6.41
C SER A 75 14.90 -5.69 -5.86
N GLY A 76 15.08 -5.38 -4.56
CA GLY A 76 16.42 -5.22 -3.97
C GLY A 76 17.20 -3.98 -4.46
N LYS A 77 16.57 -3.05 -5.20
CA LYS A 77 17.27 -1.93 -5.84
C LYS A 77 16.81 -0.55 -5.35
N TYR A 78 15.51 -0.35 -5.20
CA TYR A 78 14.96 0.96 -4.83
C TYR A 78 14.34 0.88 -3.46
N SER A 79 14.77 1.76 -2.55
CA SER A 79 14.31 1.76 -1.17
C SER A 79 13.48 3.02 -0.88
N TYR A 80 12.34 2.81 -0.25
CA TYR A 80 11.41 3.88 0.12
C TYR A 80 11.01 3.74 1.58
N THR A 81 11.02 4.83 2.31
CA THR A 81 10.31 4.93 3.57
C THR A 81 8.81 5.04 3.27
N VAL A 82 8.03 4.11 3.81
CA VAL A 82 6.58 4.06 3.68
C VAL A 82 5.93 4.66 4.93
N GLY A 83 5.10 5.67 4.73
CA GLY A 83 4.29 6.29 5.78
C GLY A 83 2.81 6.25 5.45
N PHE A 84 1.97 6.09 6.47
CA PHE A 84 0.51 6.10 6.34
C PHE A 84 -0.08 7.34 7.02
N ASP A 85 -1.04 7.96 6.36
CA ASP A 85 -1.80 9.12 6.82
C ASP A 85 -3.28 8.69 6.88
N GLY A 86 -3.58 7.83 7.86
CA GLY A 86 -4.81 7.04 7.91
C GLY A 86 -4.79 5.84 6.96
N GLU A 87 -5.94 5.17 6.82
CA GLU A 87 -6.07 3.92 6.06
C GLU A 87 -6.06 4.12 4.53
N ASN A 88 -6.41 5.33 4.09
CA ASN A 88 -6.69 5.64 2.69
C ASN A 88 -5.59 6.41 1.98
N LYS A 89 -4.51 6.77 2.69
CA LYS A 89 -3.43 7.57 2.13
C LYS A 89 -2.07 7.05 2.61
N MET A 90 -1.20 6.84 1.64
CA MET A 90 0.16 6.33 1.82
C MET A 90 1.15 7.30 1.16
N LYS A 91 2.36 7.40 1.72
CA LYS A 91 3.47 8.18 1.17
C LYS A 91 4.69 7.29 1.04
N HIS A 92 5.34 7.35 -0.12
CA HIS A 92 6.67 6.81 -0.33
C HIS A 92 7.65 7.97 -0.40
N THR A 93 8.62 7.97 0.51
CA THR A 93 9.76 8.90 0.47
C THR A 93 10.99 8.10 0.08
N ASN A 94 11.69 8.51 -0.98
CA ASN A 94 12.92 7.81 -1.37
C ASN A 94 13.96 7.92 -0.23
N VAL A 95 14.62 6.81 0.11
CA VAL A 95 15.60 6.75 1.20
C VAL A 95 16.87 7.55 0.87
N ASP A 96 17.28 7.54 -0.40
CA ASP A 96 18.49 8.25 -0.87
C ASP A 96 18.19 9.73 -1.18
N ASP A 97 16.95 10.06 -1.53
CA ASP A 97 16.49 11.42 -1.80
C ASP A 97 15.16 11.70 -1.09
N SER A 98 15.26 12.22 0.13
CA SER A 98 14.08 12.57 0.93
C SER A 98 13.19 13.66 0.33
N THR A 99 13.63 14.37 -0.71
CA THR A 99 12.80 15.36 -1.42
C THR A 99 11.85 14.71 -2.42
N TYR A 100 12.16 13.49 -2.87
CA TYR A 100 11.29 12.70 -3.72
C TYR A 100 10.23 11.97 -2.90
N ILE A 101 9.03 12.57 -2.86
CA ILE A 101 7.87 12.05 -2.14
C ILE A 101 6.75 11.76 -3.13
N VAL A 102 6.24 10.54 -3.10
CA VAL A 102 5.08 10.11 -3.88
C VAL A 102 3.94 9.82 -2.93
N THR A 103 2.77 10.42 -3.19
CA THR A 103 1.55 10.12 -2.43
C THR A 103 0.68 9.13 -3.21
N TYR A 104 0.03 8.23 -2.49
CA TYR A 104 -0.90 7.25 -3.02
C TYR A 104 -2.20 7.29 -2.23
N TYR A 105 -3.31 6.99 -2.90
CA TYR A 105 -4.62 6.82 -2.28
C TYR A 105 -5.17 5.43 -2.52
N ARG A 106 -5.93 4.89 -1.57
CA ARG A 106 -6.61 3.61 -1.76
C ARG A 106 -7.51 3.69 -3.00
N LYS A 107 -7.46 2.65 -3.84
CA LYS A 107 -8.41 2.53 -4.95
C LYS A 107 -9.84 2.57 -4.39
N GLY A 108 -10.69 3.41 -4.96
CA GLY A 108 -12.06 3.62 -4.51
C GLY A 108 -12.21 4.79 -3.53
N TYR A 109 -11.11 5.35 -3.01
CA TYR A 109 -11.15 6.53 -2.17
C TYR A 109 -11.39 7.77 -3.02
N VAL A 110 -12.55 8.40 -2.82
CA VAL A 110 -12.88 9.68 -3.45
C VAL A 110 -12.36 10.79 -2.56
N VAL A 111 -11.25 11.42 -2.97
CA VAL A 111 -10.82 12.68 -2.38
C VAL A 111 -11.81 13.74 -2.88
N PHE A 112 -12.76 14.15 -2.04
CA PHE A 112 -13.56 15.34 -2.31
C PHE A 112 -12.63 16.56 -2.29
N ARG A 113 -11.99 16.85 -3.43
CA ARG A 113 -11.48 18.19 -3.69
C ARG A 113 -12.73 19.04 -3.88
N ILE A 114 -13.24 19.63 -2.80
CA ILE A 114 -14.15 20.76 -2.91
C ILE A 114 -13.35 21.81 -3.67
N LEU A 115 -13.56 21.86 -4.99
CA LEU A 115 -13.29 23.06 -5.75
C LEU A 115 -14.23 24.09 -5.12
N VAL A 116 -13.72 24.88 -4.19
CA VAL A 116 -14.34 26.14 -3.83
C VAL A 116 -14.22 26.97 -5.09
N VAL A 117 -15.14 26.76 -6.04
CA VAL A 117 -15.53 27.81 -6.95
C VAL A 117 -16.03 28.87 -6.00
N CYS A 118 -15.19 29.87 -5.77
CA CYS A 118 -15.60 31.12 -5.18
C CYS A 118 -16.60 31.70 -6.18
N MET A 119 -17.85 31.22 -6.13
CA MET A 119 -18.99 31.93 -6.65
C MET A 119 -19.10 33.15 -5.75
N SER A 120 -18.34 34.18 -6.08
CA SER A 120 -18.63 35.55 -5.68
C SER A 120 -20.03 35.86 -6.18
N PHE A 121 -21.01 35.61 -5.32
CA PHE A 121 -22.36 36.13 -5.45
C PHE A 121 -22.54 37.25 -4.41
N CYS A 122 -23.32 38.26 -4.82
CA CYS A 122 -23.59 39.56 -4.19
C CYS A 122 -22.59 40.66 -4.60
N ARG A 123 -23.00 41.72 -5.32
CA ARG A 123 -24.34 42.32 -5.48
C ARG A 123 -24.41 43.14 -6.77
#